data_AF-A0A852Z3I4-F1
#
_entry.id   AF-A0A852Z3I4-F1
#
_cell.length_a   1.000
_cell.length_b   1.000
_cell.length_c   1.000
_cell.angle_alpha   90.00
_cell.angle_beta   90.00
_cell.angle_gamma   90.00
#
_symmetry.space_group_name_H-M   'P 1'
#
loop_
_entity.id
_entity.type
_entity.pdbx_description
1 polymer ?
#
loop_
_entity_poly.entity_id
_entity_poly.type
_entity_poly.pdbx_seq_one_letter_code
_entity_poly.pdbx_strand_id
1 'polypeptide(L)'
;MTTIETGTVITGVLGHEFHYARTPEETADLVETVLNTRYSQIYVWDRPCLSFRDENGPSFPHARVRITVAPDDGWGALNHMDARPEAVNGEAVDSYNPHATEEMPALLFDPEGQLFFPASASLPLDQARQAITEYCRTGQRPSCVQWQPGQWY
;
A
#
# COMPACT_ATOMS: atom_id res chain seq x y z
N MET A 1 15.19 5.96 33.12
CA MET A 1 14.13 5.74 32.12
C MET A 1 14.81 5.53 30.79
N THR A 2 14.94 4.30 30.34
CA THR A 2 15.44 3.96 29.00
C THR A 2 14.30 4.26 28.04
N THR A 3 14.41 5.35 27.28
CA THR A 3 13.56 5.58 26.12
C THR A 3 13.85 4.45 25.15
N ILE A 4 12.95 3.47 25.06
CA ILE A 4 12.98 2.51 23.96
C ILE A 4 12.64 3.35 22.74
N GLU A 5 13.60 3.57 21.85
CA GLU A 5 13.29 4.03 20.50
C GLU A 5 12.43 2.94 19.87
N THR A 6 11.10 3.12 19.91
CA THR A 6 10.16 2.31 19.13
C THR A 6 10.38 2.68 17.67
N GLY A 7 11.35 2.02 17.04
CA GLY A 7 11.64 2.19 15.62
C GLY A 7 10.39 1.91 14.79
N THR A 8 10.20 2.67 13.72
CA THR A 8 9.11 2.46 12.77
C THR A 8 9.10 1.00 12.29
N VAL A 9 7.92 0.38 12.29
CA VAL A 9 7.69 -0.96 11.77
C VAL A 9 6.81 -0.85 10.53
N ILE A 10 7.29 -1.44 9.45
CA ILE A 10 6.51 -1.61 8.22
C ILE A 10 5.83 -2.96 8.32
N THR A 11 4.51 -2.98 8.24
CA THR A 11 3.74 -4.22 8.20
C THR A 11 3.14 -4.40 6.82
N GLY A 12 3.54 -5.46 6.13
CA GLY A 12 2.91 -5.93 4.91
C GLY A 12 1.92 -7.04 5.20
N VAL A 13 0.68 -6.90 4.73
CA VAL A 13 -0.32 -7.97 4.71
C VAL A 13 -0.35 -8.52 3.30
N LEU A 14 0.19 -9.72 3.12
CA LEU A 14 0.34 -10.39 1.83
C LEU A 14 -0.59 -11.60 1.82
N GLY A 15 -1.73 -11.49 1.14
CA GLY A 15 -2.84 -12.44 1.30
C GLY A 15 -3.37 -12.43 2.74
N HIS A 16 -3.09 -13.48 3.51
CA HIS A 16 -3.51 -13.63 4.91
C HIS A 16 -2.36 -13.57 5.92
N GLU A 17 -1.13 -13.34 5.45
CA GLU A 17 0.08 -13.37 6.27
C GLU A 17 0.61 -11.97 6.55
N PHE A 18 1.10 -11.77 7.77
CA PHE A 18 1.67 -10.51 8.23
C PHE A 18 3.19 -10.62 8.20
N HIS A 19 3.82 -9.70 7.48
CA HIS A 19 5.27 -9.59 7.34
C HIS A 19 5.72 -8.26 7.94
N TYR A 20 6.83 -8.27 8.66
CA TYR A 20 7.31 -7.11 9.40
C TYR A 20 8.73 -6.76 8.98
N ALA A 21 8.95 -5.49 8.66
CA ALA A 21 10.27 -4.94 8.40
C ALA A 21 10.57 -3.79 9.37
N ARG A 22 11.80 -3.76 9.87
CA ARG A 22 12.35 -2.80 10.84
C ARG A 22 13.65 -2.17 10.36
N THR A 23 14.36 -2.82 9.43
CA THR A 23 15.57 -2.27 8.80
C THR A 23 15.33 -1.87 7.34
N PRO A 24 16.21 -1.05 6.75
CA PRO A 24 16.17 -0.76 5.33
C PRO A 24 16.28 -2.01 4.44
N GLU A 25 17.10 -2.99 4.82
CA GLU A 25 17.22 -4.24 4.06
C GLU A 25 15.92 -5.05 4.11
N GLU A 26 15.36 -5.26 5.31
CA GLU A 26 14.06 -5.94 5.47
C GLU A 26 12.94 -5.22 4.71
N THR A 27 13.01 -3.89 4.65
CA THR A 27 12.02 -3.08 3.92
C THR A 27 12.16 -3.30 2.41
N ALA A 28 13.39 -3.34 1.88
CA ALA A 28 13.63 -3.64 0.48
C ALA A 28 13.10 -5.03 0.11
N ASP A 29 13.39 -6.04 0.93
CA ASP A 29 12.90 -7.42 0.73
C ASP A 29 11.36 -7.49 0.79
N LEU A 30 10.74 -6.75 1.71
CA LEU A 30 9.29 -6.65 1.81
C LEU A 30 8.68 -6.01 0.55
N VAL A 31 9.30 -4.95 0.02
CA VAL A 31 8.85 -4.31 -1.23
C VAL A 31 8.91 -5.28 -2.41
N GLU A 32 9.98 -6.07 -2.54
CA GLU A 32 10.06 -7.10 -3.58
C GLU A 32 8.95 -8.14 -3.41
N THR A 33 8.70 -8.58 -2.18
CA THR A 33 7.65 -9.58 -1.89
C THR A 33 6.27 -9.06 -2.25
N VAL A 34 5.99 -7.78 -1.93
CA VAL A 34 4.76 -7.07 -2.31
C VAL A 34 4.58 -7.02 -3.82
N LEU A 35 5.63 -6.70 -4.58
CA LEU A 35 5.56 -6.61 -6.04
C LEU A 35 5.37 -7.96 -6.74
N ASN A 36 5.67 -9.06 -6.04
CA ASN A 36 5.39 -10.42 -6.49
C ASN A 36 4.08 -11.00 -5.93
N THR A 37 3.35 -10.23 -5.12
CA THR A 37 2.09 -10.67 -4.51
C THR A 37 0.93 -9.87 -5.06
N ARG A 38 0.05 -10.54 -5.82
CA ARG A 38 -1.03 -9.91 -6.57
C ARG A 38 -1.88 -8.93 -5.75
N TYR A 39 -2.17 -9.23 -4.49
CA TYR A 39 -2.92 -8.36 -3.58
C TYR A 39 -2.19 -8.23 -2.26
N SER A 40 -1.90 -6.99 -1.87
CA SER A 40 -1.24 -6.72 -0.60
C SER A 40 -1.66 -5.38 -0.01
N GLN A 41 -1.34 -5.20 1.27
CA GLN A 41 -1.54 -3.93 1.97
C GLN A 41 -0.29 -3.62 2.78
N ILE A 42 0.05 -2.35 2.90
CA ILE A 42 1.16 -1.89 3.73
C ILE A 42 0.65 -0.88 4.75
N TYR A 43 1.17 -1.01 5.96
CA TYR A 43 1.01 -0.09 7.07
C TYR A 43 2.39 0.35 7.56
N VAL A 44 2.50 1.61 7.96
CA VAL A 44 3.71 2.19 8.56
C VAL A 44 3.34 2.74 9.93
N TRP A 45 3.99 2.25 10.98
CA TRP A 45 3.60 2.60 12.35
C TRP A 45 4.75 2.53 13.35
N ASP A 46 4.53 2.94 14.59
CA ASP A 46 5.52 2.88 15.69
C ASP A 46 5.57 1.51 16.38
N ARG A 47 4.74 0.56 15.93
CA ARG A 47 4.64 -0.83 16.41
C ARG A 47 4.09 -1.73 15.30
N PRO A 48 4.27 -3.07 15.35
CA PRO A 48 3.70 -3.97 14.35
C PRO A 48 2.16 -3.95 14.37
N CYS A 49 1.53 -4.10 13.20
CA CYS A 49 0.10 -4.40 13.18
C CYS A 49 -0.16 -5.81 13.71
N LEU A 50 -1.29 -5.97 14.39
CA LEU A 50 -1.74 -7.25 14.91
C LEU A 50 -2.96 -7.74 14.13
N SER A 51 -3.01 -9.05 13.91
CA SER A 51 -4.11 -9.73 13.23
C SER A 51 -5.22 -10.11 14.21
N PHE A 52 -6.34 -10.62 13.69
CA PHE A 52 -7.40 -11.19 14.52
C PHE A 52 -6.99 -12.48 15.26
N ARG A 53 -5.83 -13.07 14.92
CA ARG A 53 -5.31 -14.28 15.57
C ARG A 53 -4.44 -13.97 16.78
N ASP A 54 -4.07 -12.71 16.98
CA ASP A 54 -3.25 -12.27 18.11
C ASP A 54 -4.09 -12.16 19.39
N GLU A 55 -3.47 -12.45 20.55
CA GLU A 55 -4.14 -12.56 21.86
C GLU A 55 -4.95 -11.32 22.24
N ASN A 56 -4.44 -10.13 21.89
CA ASN A 56 -5.06 -8.84 22.19
C ASN A 56 -5.97 -8.32 21.06
N GLY A 57 -6.19 -9.14 20.03
CA GLY A 57 -6.98 -8.78 18.86
C GLY A 57 -6.25 -7.85 17.88
N PRO A 58 -6.95 -7.41 16.82
CA PRO A 58 -6.37 -6.62 15.75
C PRO A 58 -5.96 -5.23 16.21
N SER A 59 -4.84 -4.73 15.67
CA SER A 59 -4.37 -3.37 15.91
C SER A 59 -3.73 -2.80 14.66
N PHE A 60 -4.22 -1.67 14.18
CA PHE A 60 -3.81 -1.05 12.92
C PHE A 60 -3.76 0.49 13.06
N PRO A 61 -2.85 1.17 12.35
CA PRO A 61 -2.89 2.62 12.22
C PRO A 61 -4.01 3.06 11.28
N HIS A 62 -4.29 4.37 11.27
CA HIS A 62 -5.36 4.96 10.44
C HIS A 62 -5.04 5.02 8.94
N ALA A 63 -3.76 5.10 8.58
CA ALA A 63 -3.31 5.21 7.21
C ALA A 63 -2.84 3.85 6.68
N ARG A 64 -3.16 3.58 5.41
CA ARG A 64 -2.74 2.36 4.71
C ARG A 64 -2.55 2.62 3.22
N VAL A 65 -1.80 1.74 2.59
CA VAL A 65 -1.77 1.60 1.13
C VAL A 65 -2.19 0.19 0.76
N ARG A 66 -3.23 0.05 -0.06
CA ARG A 66 -3.59 -1.20 -0.74
C ARG A 66 -2.92 -1.24 -2.11
N ILE A 67 -2.41 -2.40 -2.49
CA ILE A 67 -1.64 -2.59 -3.72
C ILE A 67 -2.21 -3.78 -4.48
N THR A 68 -2.44 -3.59 -5.77
CA THR A 68 -2.64 -4.67 -6.73
C THR A 68 -1.53 -4.64 -7.76
N VAL A 69 -0.94 -5.80 -8.05
CA VAL A 69 0.09 -5.94 -9.09
C VAL A 69 -0.23 -7.08 -10.06
N ALA A 70 0.10 -6.85 -11.32
CA ALA A 70 0.15 -7.85 -12.38
C ALA A 70 1.60 -7.89 -12.91
N PRO A 71 2.51 -8.60 -12.21
CA PRO A 71 3.95 -8.53 -12.50
C PRO A 71 4.30 -9.07 -13.89
N ASP A 72 3.61 -10.13 -14.34
CA ASP A 72 3.80 -10.71 -15.67
C ASP A 72 3.46 -9.72 -16.80
N ASP A 73 2.53 -8.80 -16.54
CA ASP A 73 2.11 -7.76 -17.47
C ASP A 73 2.85 -6.43 -17.25
N GLY A 74 3.63 -6.31 -16.17
CA GLY A 74 4.41 -5.11 -15.84
C GLY A 74 3.62 -3.95 -15.24
N TRP A 75 2.47 -4.21 -14.58
CA TRP A 75 1.58 -3.17 -14.05
C TRP A 75 1.34 -3.27 -12.54
N GLY A 76 1.08 -2.13 -11.90
CA GLY A 76 0.59 -2.05 -10.53
C GLY A 76 -0.31 -0.84 -10.30
N ALA A 77 -1.20 -0.92 -9.31
CA ALA A 77 -2.07 0.18 -8.88
C ALA A 77 -2.07 0.27 -7.36
N LEU A 78 -2.15 1.49 -6.84
CA LEU A 78 -2.13 1.79 -5.41
C LEU A 78 -3.41 2.54 -5.03
N ASN A 79 -3.95 2.22 -3.86
CA ASN A 79 -4.97 3.02 -3.19
C ASN A 79 -4.41 3.44 -1.83
N HIS A 80 -4.31 4.74 -1.59
CA HIS A 80 -3.93 5.29 -0.29
C HIS A 80 -5.17 5.81 0.42
N MET A 81 -5.32 5.44 1.68
CA MET A 81 -6.36 5.93 2.57
C MET A 81 -5.73 6.40 3.87
N ASP A 82 -6.21 7.53 4.39
CA ASP A 82 -5.95 7.98 5.76
C ASP A 82 -7.28 8.31 6.45
N ALA A 83 -7.73 7.42 7.35
CA ALA A 83 -9.03 7.53 8.00
C ALA A 83 -9.10 8.57 9.12
N ARG A 84 -8.07 9.41 9.31
CA ARG A 84 -8.08 10.48 10.32
C ARG A 84 -8.98 11.64 9.89
N PRO A 85 -9.86 12.15 10.77
CA PRO A 85 -10.73 13.29 10.46
C PRO A 85 -9.98 14.55 10.00
N GLU A 86 -8.75 14.76 10.48
CA GLU A 86 -7.90 15.91 10.20
C GLU A 86 -6.97 15.75 8.98
N ALA A 87 -6.98 14.58 8.32
CA ALA A 87 -6.11 14.34 7.18
C ALA A 87 -6.50 15.27 6.01
N VAL A 88 -5.58 16.16 5.62
CA VAL A 88 -5.74 17.00 4.43
C VAL A 88 -5.70 16.08 3.21
N ASN A 89 -6.83 15.97 2.49
CA ASN A 89 -7.10 14.94 1.47
C ASN A 89 -7.33 13.52 2.04
N GLY A 90 -7.92 13.38 3.24
CA GLY A 90 -8.28 12.10 3.88
C GLY A 90 -9.31 11.23 3.15
N GLU A 91 -9.59 11.54 1.88
CA GLU A 91 -10.36 10.67 1.00
C GLU A 91 -9.46 9.56 0.48
N ALA A 92 -10.04 8.39 0.23
CA ALA A 92 -9.34 7.35 -0.51
C ALA A 92 -8.94 7.91 -1.87
N VAL A 93 -7.69 7.68 -2.26
CA VAL A 93 -7.15 8.10 -3.55
C VAL A 93 -6.47 6.94 -4.23
N ASP A 94 -6.67 6.84 -5.55
CA ASP A 94 -6.01 5.86 -6.39
C ASP A 94 -4.80 6.52 -7.07
N SER A 95 -3.77 5.73 -7.37
CA SER A 95 -2.69 6.18 -8.25
C SER A 95 -3.26 6.72 -9.55
N TYR A 96 -2.54 7.65 -10.19
CA TYR A 96 -2.96 8.21 -11.46
C TYR A 96 -1.81 8.20 -12.46
N ASN A 97 -2.09 7.60 -13.61
CA ASN A 97 -1.27 7.60 -14.80
C ASN A 97 -1.83 8.62 -15.81
N PRO A 98 -1.18 9.79 -15.98
CA PRO A 98 -1.64 10.81 -16.94
C PRO A 98 -1.47 10.38 -18.41
N HIS A 99 -0.77 9.28 -18.65
CA HIS A 99 -0.55 8.70 -19.97
C HIS A 99 -1.42 7.45 -20.21
N ALA A 100 -2.44 7.23 -19.38
CA ALA A 100 -3.36 6.12 -19.56
C ALA A 100 -4.03 6.15 -20.94
N THR A 101 -4.07 4.99 -21.58
CA THR A 101 -4.75 4.75 -22.86
C THR A 101 -5.89 3.75 -22.66
N GLU A 102 -6.77 3.59 -23.65
CA GLU A 102 -7.86 2.60 -23.60
C GLU A 102 -7.37 1.15 -23.53
N GLU A 103 -6.09 0.90 -23.89
CA GLU A 103 -5.47 -0.42 -23.89
C GLU A 103 -4.91 -0.82 -22.52
N MET A 104 -4.91 0.11 -21.55
CA MET A 104 -4.33 -0.12 -20.24
C MET A 104 -5.27 -0.99 -19.37
N PRO A 105 -4.75 -2.01 -18.67
CA PRO A 105 -5.61 -2.91 -17.92
C PRO A 105 -6.20 -2.21 -16.70
N ALA A 106 -7.48 -2.49 -16.44
CA ALA A 106 -8.07 -2.26 -15.12
C ALA A 106 -7.61 -3.38 -14.18
N LEU A 107 -6.98 -3.03 -13.05
CA LEU A 107 -6.51 -4.00 -12.07
C LEU A 107 -7.58 -4.26 -11.01
N LEU A 108 -7.72 -5.52 -10.58
CA LEU A 108 -8.71 -5.90 -9.57
C LEU A 108 -8.33 -5.30 -8.21
N PHE A 109 -9.16 -4.43 -7.65
CA PHE A 109 -8.96 -3.80 -6.35
C PHE A 109 -9.39 -4.72 -5.20
N ASP A 110 -10.55 -5.35 -5.35
CA ASP A 110 -11.12 -6.26 -4.36
C ASP A 110 -11.74 -7.48 -5.07
N PRO A 111 -11.18 -8.69 -4.88
CA PRO A 111 -11.72 -9.92 -5.43
C PRO A 111 -13.12 -10.25 -4.92
N GLU A 112 -13.44 -9.95 -3.66
CA GLU A 112 -14.73 -10.32 -3.06
C GLU A 112 -15.87 -9.51 -3.67
N GLY A 113 -15.70 -8.19 -3.75
CA GLY A 113 -16.67 -7.29 -4.38
C GLY A 113 -16.59 -7.23 -5.91
N GLN A 114 -15.63 -7.91 -6.55
CA GLN A 114 -15.29 -7.73 -7.97
C GLN A 114 -15.08 -6.26 -8.35
N LEU A 115 -14.46 -5.50 -7.45
CA LEU A 115 -14.21 -4.08 -7.64
C LEU A 115 -12.87 -3.90 -8.34
N PHE A 116 -12.81 -2.98 -9.29
CA PHE A 116 -11.61 -2.71 -10.08
C PHE A 116 -11.15 -1.27 -9.86
N PHE A 117 -9.83 -1.10 -9.90
CA PHE A 117 -9.24 0.19 -10.19
C PHE A 117 -9.65 0.63 -11.60
N PRO A 118 -9.89 1.93 -11.82
CA PRO A 118 -9.97 2.45 -13.19
C PRO A 118 -8.64 2.22 -13.91
N ALA A 119 -8.67 2.03 -15.22
CA ALA A 119 -7.46 1.84 -16.04
C ALA A 119 -6.44 2.98 -15.86
N SER A 120 -6.92 4.19 -15.61
CA SER A 120 -6.08 5.36 -15.32
C SER A 120 -5.26 5.24 -14.03
N ALA A 121 -5.52 4.26 -13.18
CA ALA A 121 -4.74 4.02 -11.98
C ALA A 121 -3.55 3.07 -12.17
N SER A 122 -3.48 2.39 -13.32
CA SER A 122 -2.41 1.45 -13.62
C SER A 122 -1.11 2.19 -13.95
N LEU A 123 -0.10 1.93 -13.13
CA LEU A 123 1.26 2.44 -13.26
C LEU A 123 2.19 1.34 -13.78
N PRO A 124 3.23 1.69 -14.56
CA PRO A 124 4.35 0.77 -14.79
C PRO A 124 4.89 0.24 -13.46
N LEU A 125 5.24 -1.04 -13.40
CA LEU A 125 5.63 -1.70 -12.15
C LEU A 125 6.80 -1.00 -11.43
N ASP A 126 7.74 -0.43 -12.18
CA ASP A 126 8.86 0.34 -11.62
C ASP A 126 8.41 1.63 -10.92
N GLN A 127 7.35 2.29 -11.41
CA GLN A 127 6.77 3.46 -10.72
C GLN A 127 6.01 3.03 -9.47
N ALA A 128 5.27 1.91 -9.53
CA ALA A 128 4.61 1.34 -8.36
C ALA A 128 5.65 1.00 -7.28
N ARG A 129 6.77 0.37 -7.65
CA ARG A 129 7.91 0.08 -6.76
C ARG A 129 8.44 1.33 -6.07
N GLN A 130 8.65 2.42 -6.82
CA GLN A 130 9.11 3.69 -6.26
C GLN A 130 8.12 4.26 -5.24
N ALA A 131 6.83 4.26 -5.58
CA ALA A 131 5.77 4.76 -4.69
C ALA A 131 5.64 3.93 -3.41
N ILE A 132 5.69 2.60 -3.51
CA ILE A 132 5.66 1.69 -2.36
C ILE A 132 6.87 1.93 -1.47
N THR A 133 8.06 2.07 -2.05
CA THR A 133 9.29 2.36 -1.30
C THR A 133 9.21 3.70 -0.57
N GLU A 134 8.69 4.75 -1.23
CA GLU A 134 8.48 6.05 -0.61
C GLU A 134 7.48 5.97 0.55
N TYR A 135 6.38 5.22 0.39
CA TYR A 135 5.40 5.00 1.45
C TYR A 135 6.05 4.32 2.65
N CYS A 136 6.79 3.23 2.45
CA CYS A 136 7.48 2.53 3.53
C CYS A 136 8.45 3.46 4.29
N ARG A 137 9.13 4.37 3.59
CA ARG A 137 10.07 5.32 4.21
C ARG A 137 9.38 6.42 5.02
N THR A 138 8.21 6.87 4.58
CA THR A 138 7.59 8.12 5.09
C THR A 138 6.33 7.91 5.90
N GLY A 139 5.62 6.81 5.66
CA GLY A 139 4.24 6.59 6.12
C GLY A 139 3.25 7.63 5.57
N GLN A 140 3.63 8.43 4.58
CA GLN A 140 2.80 9.46 3.96
C GLN A 140 2.46 9.07 2.53
N ARG A 141 1.34 9.59 2.02
CA ARG A 141 0.95 9.43 0.61
C ARG A 141 2.15 9.75 -0.31
N PRO A 142 2.61 8.79 -1.14
CA PRO A 142 3.78 8.98 -2.01
C PRO A 142 3.65 10.20 -2.92
N SER A 143 4.70 11.00 -3.01
CA SER A 143 4.77 12.19 -3.85
C SER A 143 5.36 11.91 -5.23
N CYS A 144 6.05 10.79 -5.41
CA CYS A 144 6.66 10.40 -6.69
C CYS A 144 5.65 9.98 -7.77
N VAL A 145 4.36 9.86 -7.43
CA VAL A 145 3.26 9.56 -8.36
C VAL A 145 2.12 10.54 -8.17
N GLN A 146 1.29 10.67 -9.21
CA GLN A 146 0.07 11.46 -9.13
C GLN A 146 -1.07 10.62 -8.55
N TRP A 147 -2.10 11.30 -8.06
CA TRP A 147 -3.26 10.69 -7.42
C TRP A 147 -4.54 11.25 -8.02
N GLN A 148 -5.56 10.42 -8.09
CA GLN A 148 -6.92 10.78 -8.45
C GLN A 148 -7.87 10.37 -7.31
N PRO A 149 -9.09 10.94 -7.25
CA PRO A 149 -10.10 10.48 -6.29
C PRO A 149 -10.31 8.98 -6.41
N GLY A 150 -10.25 8.29 -5.27
CA GLY A 150 -10.42 6.86 -5.19
C GLY A 150 -11.87 6.47 -5.42
N GLN A 151 -12.09 5.40 -6.19
CA GLN A 151 -13.44 4.87 -6.39
C GLN A 151 -13.92 4.06 -5.18
N TRP A 152 -12.98 3.50 -4.42
CA TRP A 152 -13.22 2.55 -3.35
C TRP A 152 -12.31 2.85 -2.16
N TYR A 153 -12.73 2.43 -0.97
CA TYR A 153 -12.08 2.77 0.29
C TYR A 153 -12.04 1.57 1.23
#